data_AF-A0AAP8MFA0-F1
#
_entry.id   AF-A0AAP8MFA0-F1
#
_cell.length_a   1.000
_cell.length_b   1.000
_cell.length_c   1.000
_cell.angle_alpha   90.00
_cell.angle_beta   90.00
_cell.angle_gamma   90.00
#
_symmetry.space_group_name_H-M   'P 1'
#
loop_
_entity.id
_entity.type
_entity.pdbx_description
1 polymer ?
#
loop_
_entity_poly.entity_id
_entity_poly.type
_entity_poly.pdbx_seq_one_letter_code
_entity_poly.pdbx_strand_id
1 'polypeptide(L)' 'MDTRAQEVPDWSSFDDRCEITVQELPKLSGETVRIATVTFYDKESGAKTCFAGEYSHERMEDSITNIIRHGRL' A
#
# COMPACT_ATOMS: atom_id res chain seq x y z
N MET A 1 -19.18 22.69 -9.61
CA MET A 1 -17.93 22.40 -8.87
C MET A 1 -18.17 21.06 -8.19
N ASP A 2 -17.82 19.97 -8.89
CA ASP A 2 -18.05 18.60 -8.42
C ASP A 2 -16.86 18.17 -7.56
N THR A 3 -16.96 18.43 -6.26
CA THR A 3 -16.03 17.86 -5.29
C THR A 3 -16.47 16.42 -5.03
N ARG A 4 -16.01 15.48 -5.88
CA ARG A 4 -16.06 14.05 -5.54
C ARG A 4 -15.25 13.89 -4.26
N ALA A 5 -15.93 13.79 -3.12
CA ALA A 5 -15.29 13.31 -1.90
C ALA A 5 -14.69 11.94 -2.24
N GLN A 6 -13.37 11.82 -2.18
CA GLN A 6 -12.74 10.51 -2.15
C GLN A 6 -13.30 9.84 -0.90
N GLU A 7 -14.20 8.87 -1.06
CA GLU A 7 -14.61 7.99 0.02
C GLU A 7 -13.33 7.36 0.58
N VAL A 8 -12.91 7.86 1.73
CA VAL A 8 -11.84 7.24 2.51
C VAL A 8 -12.37 5.84 2.83
N PRO A 9 -11.59 4.76 2.57
CA PRO A 9 -12.01 3.42 2.91
C PRO A 9 -12.44 3.39 4.38
N ASP A 10 -13.56 2.73 4.68
CA ASP A 10 -13.92 2.50 6.06
C ASP A 10 -12.94 1.48 6.66
N TRP A 11 -11.87 1.99 7.27
CA TRP A 11 -10.81 1.18 7.85
C TRP A 11 -11.32 0.22 8.95
N SER A 12 -12.54 0.45 9.48
CA SER A 12 -13.13 -0.45 10.47
C SER A 12 -13.60 -1.78 9.88
N SER A 13 -13.88 -1.84 8.56
CA SER A 13 -14.29 -3.06 7.86
C SER A 13 -13.12 -4.02 7.60
N PHE A 14 -11.87 -3.55 7.72
CA PHE A 14 -10.68 -4.35 7.48
C PHE A 14 -10.13 -5.01 8.74
N ASP A 15 -9.43 -6.12 8.55
CA ASP A 15 -8.62 -6.80 9.57
C ASP A 15 -7.55 -5.88 10.16
N ASP A 16 -7.31 -6.03 11.46
CA ASP A 16 -6.26 -5.32 12.19
C ASP A 16 -4.85 -5.78 11.76
N ARG A 17 -4.78 -6.75 10.84
CA ARG A 17 -3.56 -7.30 10.24
C ARG A 17 -3.57 -7.00 8.76
N CYS A 18 -2.41 -6.59 8.25
CA CYS A 18 -2.14 -6.50 6.83
C CYS A 18 -0.98 -7.42 6.46
N GLU A 19 -0.94 -7.83 5.20
CA GLU A 19 0.18 -8.55 4.62
C GLU A 19 1.08 -7.57 3.88
N ILE A 20 2.38 -7.65 4.10
CA ILE A 20 3.37 -6.81 3.39
C ILE A 20 4.32 -7.74 2.65
N THR A 21 4.34 -7.64 1.33
CA THR A 21 5.30 -8.34 0.47
C THR A 21 6.27 -7.33 -0.14
N VAL A 22 7.58 -7.55 0.01
CA VAL A 22 8.61 -6.68 -0.57
C VAL A 22 9.33 -7.40 -1.70
N GLN A 23 9.47 -6.73 -2.84
CA GLN A 23 10.18 -7.23 -4.01
C GLN A 23 11.30 -6.26 -4.40
N GLU A 24 12.47 -6.80 -4.73
CA GLU A 24 13.58 -6.04 -5.28
C GLU A 24 13.51 -6.07 -6.81
N LEU A 25 13.38 -4.89 -7.41
CA LEU A 25 13.32 -4.71 -8.86
C LEU A 25 14.55 -3.93 -9.34
N PRO A 26 15.18 -4.33 -10.46
CA PRO A 26 16.21 -3.52 -11.07
C PRO A 26 15.59 -2.29 -11.76
N LYS A 27 16.12 -1.10 -11.48
CA LYS A 27 15.86 0.12 -12.27
C LYS A 27 16.69 0.06 -13.56
N LEU A 28 16.20 0.75 -14.59
CA LEU A 28 16.94 0.96 -15.84
C LEU A 28 18.26 1.73 -15.63
N SER A 29 18.39 2.49 -14.53
CA SER A 29 19.64 3.15 -14.12
C SER A 29 20.71 2.20 -13.59
N GLY A 30 20.39 0.91 -13.39
CA GLY A 30 21.27 -0.08 -12.77
C GLY A 30 21.17 -0.14 -11.24
N GLU A 31 20.37 0.74 -10.63
CA GLU A 31 20.08 0.71 -9.20
C GLU A 31 18.97 -0.28 -8.87
N THR A 32 19.03 -0.93 -7.71
CA THR A 32 17.93 -1.77 -7.22
C THR A 32 16.94 -0.93 -6.42
N VAL A 33 15.66 -1.06 -6.71
CA VAL A 33 14.57 -0.50 -5.91
C VAL A 33 13.82 -1.59 -5.19
N ARG A 34 13.34 -1.30 -3.98
CA ARG A 34 12.41 -2.18 -3.27
C ARG A 34 11.01 -1.63 -3.46
N ILE A 35 10.10 -2.47 -3.93
CA ILE A 35 8.67 -2.18 -4.01
C ILE A 35 7.98 -3.03 -2.94
N ALA A 36 7.21 -2.38 -2.06
CA ALA A 36 6.34 -3.09 -1.14
C ALA A 36 4.91 -3.07 -1.65
N THR A 37 4.23 -4.21 -1.53
CA THR A 37 2.78 -4.36 -1.69
C THR A 37 2.17 -4.61 -0.32
N VAL A 38 1.26 -3.74 0.09
CA VAL A 38 0.50 -3.80 1.35
C VAL A 38 -0.92 -4.25 1.03
N THR A 39 -1.35 -5.37 1.58
CA THR A 39 -2.66 -5.97 1.35
C THR A 39 -3.49 -5.94 2.62
N PHE A 40 -4.66 -5.30 2.54
CA PHE A 40 -5.69 -5.31 3.57
C PHE A 40 -6.81 -6.27 3.17
N TYR A 41 -7.38 -6.93 4.17
CA TYR A 41 -8.44 -7.92 4.01
C TYR A 41 -9.70 -7.42 4.71
N ASP A 42 -10.81 -7.38 3.99
CA ASP A 42 -12.11 -7.01 4.54
C ASP A 42 -12.67 -8.17 5.38
N LYS A 43 -13.09 -7.89 6.63
CA LYS A 43 -13.51 -8.87 7.64
C LYS A 43 -14.74 -9.68 7.22
N GLU A 44 -15.68 -9.03 6.53
CA GLU A 44 -16.98 -9.63 6.19
C GLU A 44 -16.95 -10.33 4.83
N SER A 45 -16.40 -9.66 3.82
CA SER A 45 -16.42 -10.13 2.45
C SER A 45 -15.18 -10.95 2.06
N GLY A 46 -14.08 -10.84 2.81
CA GLY A 46 -12.78 -11.38 2.43
C GLY A 46 -12.16 -10.68 1.21
N ALA A 47 -12.74 -9.56 0.77
CA ALA A 47 -12.21 -8.76 -0.33
C ALA A 47 -10.83 -8.20 0.03
N LYS A 48 -9.95 -8.09 -0.96
CA LYS A 48 -8.58 -7.61 -0.77
C LYS A 48 -8.43 -6.23 -1.37
N THR A 49 -7.80 -5.33 -0.63
CA THR A 49 -7.37 -4.03 -1.11
C THR A 49 -5.86 -3.96 -1.04
N CYS A 50 -5.21 -3.71 -2.18
CA CYS A 50 -3.76 -3.72 -2.29
C CYS A 50 -3.24 -2.34 -2.64
N PHE A 51 -2.13 -1.95 -2.01
CA PHE A 51 -1.40 -0.71 -2.27
C PHE A 51 0.04 -1.07 -2.57
N ALA A 52 0.66 -0.45 -3.58
CA ALA A 52 2.07 -0.71 -3.90
C ALA A 52 2.86 0.58 -4.09
N GLY A 53 4.14 0.55 -3.70
CA GLY A 53 5.05 1.68 -3.92
C GLY A 53 6.46 1.43 -3.41
N GLU A 54 7.32 2.44 -3.55
CA GLU A 54 8.72 2.37 -3.13
C GLU A 54 8.83 2.19 -1.61
N TYR A 55 9.69 1.26 -1.22
CA TYR A 55 9.88 0.82 0.16
C TYR A 55 11.32 1.08 0.61
N SER A 56 11.48 1.78 1.72
CA SER A 56 12.76 1.93 2.40
C SER A 56 12.70 1.21 3.74
N HIS A 57 13.61 0.26 3.95
CA HIS A 57 13.70 -0.46 5.22
C HIS A 57 14.09 0.49 6.38
N GLU A 58 14.94 1.48 6.11
CA GLU A 58 15.39 2.48 7.10
C GLU A 58 14.26 3.44 7.51
N ARG A 59 13.23 3.59 6.67
CA ARG A 59 12.06 4.47 6.89
C ARG A 59 10.76 3.72 6.67
N MET A 60 10.66 2.53 7.27
CA MET A 60 9.54 1.61 7.04
C MET A 60 8.17 2.26 7.27
N GLU A 61 7.95 2.91 8.41
CA GLU A 61 6.64 3.52 8.76
C GLU A 61 6.23 4.62 7.78
N ASP A 62 7.17 5.48 7.39
CA ASP A 62 6.95 6.53 6.38
C ASP A 62 6.63 5.93 5.01
N SER A 63 7.35 4.87 4.61
CA SER A 63 7.11 4.16 3.36
C SER A 63 5.72 3.55 3.32
N ILE A 64 5.30 2.82 4.36
CA ILE A 64 3.97 2.21 4.42
C ILE A 64 2.87 3.29 4.43
N THR A 65 3.06 4.36 5.19
CA THR A 65 2.11 5.49 5.22
C THR A 65 1.96 6.13 3.83
N ASN A 66 3.07 6.36 3.13
CA ASN A 66 3.05 6.89 1.78
C ASN A 66 2.40 5.93 0.77
N ILE A 67 2.66 4.62 0.90
CA ILE A 67 2.06 3.59 0.04
C ILE A 67 0.53 3.57 0.23
N ILE A 68 0.04 3.59 1.47
CA ILE A 68 -1.41 3.60 1.73
C ILE A 68 -2.06 4.90 1.22
N ARG A 69 -1.38 6.04 1.37
CA ARG A 69 -1.90 7.34 0.94
C ARG A 69 -1.89 7.54 -0.58
N HIS A 70 -0.89 7.01 -1.26
CA HIS A 70 -0.61 7.39 -2.66
C HIS A 70 -0.39 6.21 -3.60
N GLY A 71 0.00 5.04 -3.09
CA GLY A 71 0.28 3.85 -3.87
C GLY A 71 -1.00 3.11 -4.23
N ARG A 72 -1.62 3.41 -5.37
CA ARG A 72 -2.72 2.60 -5.90
C ARG A 72 -2.20 1.59 -6.93
N LEU A 73 -2.65 0.35 -6.82
CA LEU A 73 -2.55 -0.67 -7.87
C LEU A 73 -3.73 -0.57 -8.83
#